data_AF-X1UPG8-F1
#
_entry.id   AF-X1UPG8-F1
#
_cell.length_a   1.000
_cell.length_b   1.000
_cell.length_c   1.000
_cell.angle_alpha   90.00
_cell.angle_beta   90.00
_cell.angle_gamma   90.00
#
_symmetry.space_group_name_H-M   'P 1'
#
loop_
_entity.id
_entity.type
_entity.pdbx_description
1 polymer ?
#
loop_
_entity_poly.entity_id
_entity_poly.type
_entity_poly.pdbx_seq_one_letter_code
_entity_poly.pdbx_strand_id
1 'polypeptide(L)'
;MLYKTEGIVLKSMEYEEADKIVTIYTKDYGKITAIAKGVRKTKSKFGSSLEILTHSNFLIYKGRNIDIVSQTEILESFFSTSKEVIKFAFAVNCVEVVNRLTEEREIN
;
A
#
# COMPACT_ATOMS: atom_id res chain seq x y z
N MET A 1 17.81 -2.32 5.56
CA MET A 1 17.73 -1.04 6.32
C MET A 1 16.28 -0.78 6.65
N LEU A 2 15.94 -0.31 7.85
CA LEU A 2 14.56 0.01 8.21
C LEU A 2 14.31 1.50 7.93
N TYR A 3 13.21 1.83 7.27
CA TYR A 3 12.83 3.21 6.99
C TYR A 3 11.33 3.43 7.22
N LYS A 4 10.98 4.69 7.48
CA LYS A 4 9.59 5.13 7.64
C LYS A 4 9.23 6.07 6.50
N THR A 5 7.99 6.00 6.04
CA THR A 5 7.42 6.94 5.07
C THR A 5 5.91 6.94 5.17
N GLU A 6 5.32 8.08 4.87
CA GLU A 6 3.89 8.23 4.58
C GLU A 6 3.61 7.77 3.14
N GLY A 7 2.43 7.23 2.85
CA GLY A 7 2.06 6.84 1.49
C GLY A 7 0.63 6.33 1.33
N ILE A 8 0.20 6.20 0.08
CA ILE A 8 -1.10 5.66 -0.29
C ILE A 8 -0.94 4.32 -1.00
N VAL A 9 -1.75 3.33 -0.62
CA VAL A 9 -1.78 2.02 -1.27
C VAL A 9 -2.41 2.17 -2.65
N LEU A 10 -1.59 1.94 -3.68
CA LEU A 10 -2.03 1.96 -5.08
C LEU A 10 -2.63 0.63 -5.52
N LYS A 11 -2.03 -0.47 -5.07
CA LYS A 11 -2.43 -1.82 -5.44
C LYS A 11 -2.21 -2.76 -4.27
N SER A 12 -3.12 -3.71 -4.09
CA SER A 12 -3.03 -4.77 -3.09
C SER A 12 -3.43 -6.08 -3.74
N MET A 13 -2.55 -7.08 -3.69
CA MET A 13 -2.82 -8.40 -4.26
C MET A 13 -2.46 -9.49 -3.28
N GLU A 14 -3.27 -10.55 -3.27
CA GLU A 14 -2.99 -11.74 -2.48
C GLU A 14 -1.71 -12.41 -2.98
N TYR A 15 -0.90 -12.86 -2.02
CA TYR A 15 0.35 -13.57 -2.28
C TYR A 15 0.49 -14.72 -1.29
N GLU A 16 0.95 -15.88 -1.76
CA GLU A 16 1.07 -17.12 -0.96
C GLU A 16 -0.20 -17.41 -0.13
N GLU A 17 -0.09 -18.13 0.99
CA GLU A 17 -1.25 -18.54 1.82
C GLU A 17 -1.74 -17.46 2.78
N ALA A 18 -0.88 -16.52 3.20
CA ALA A 18 -1.26 -15.51 4.20
C ALA A 18 -0.74 -14.10 3.92
N ASP A 19 -0.10 -13.86 2.78
CA ASP A 19 0.67 -12.65 2.52
C ASP A 19 -0.03 -11.76 1.48
N LYS A 20 0.42 -10.51 1.34
CA LYS A 20 0.02 -9.64 0.24
C LYS A 20 1.25 -8.98 -0.38
N ILE A 21 1.23 -8.78 -1.69
CA ILE A 21 2.10 -7.81 -2.35
C ILE A 21 1.32 -6.51 -2.45
N VAL A 22 1.94 -5.41 -2.02
CA VAL A 22 1.37 -4.07 -2.05
C VAL A 22 2.28 -3.11 -2.81
N THR A 23 1.66 -2.28 -3.64
CA THR A 23 2.33 -1.16 -4.29
C THR A 23 1.86 0.12 -3.60
N ILE A 24 2.81 0.93 -3.15
CA ILE A 24 2.57 2.11 -2.33
C ILE A 24 3.23 3.29 -3.03
N TYR A 25 2.50 4.38 -3.24
CA TYR A 25 3.11 5.66 -3.60
C TYR A 25 3.46 6.39 -2.31
N THR A 26 4.75 6.53 -2.07
CA THR A 26 5.29 7.04 -0.82
C THR A 26 5.80 8.45 -0.99
N LYS A 27 5.72 9.25 0.06
CA LYS A 27 6.16 10.64 0.09
C LYS A 27 7.65 10.80 -0.18
N ASP A 28 8.47 9.94 0.43
CA ASP A 28 9.93 10.13 0.46
C ASP A 28 10.70 9.23 -0.53
N TYR A 29 10.06 8.16 -1.05
CA TYR A 29 10.73 7.13 -1.86
C TYR A 29 10.02 6.83 -3.19
N GLY A 30 9.05 7.65 -3.58
CA GLY A 30 8.26 7.43 -4.80
C GLY A 30 7.41 6.17 -4.72
N LYS A 31 7.15 5.54 -5.88
CA LYS A 31 6.44 4.26 -5.94
C LYS A 31 7.34 3.13 -5.48
N ILE A 32 6.86 2.32 -4.54
CA ILE A 32 7.53 1.12 -4.06
C ILE A 32 6.62 -0.10 -4.13
N THR A 33 7.19 -1.27 -4.38
CA THR A 33 6.52 -2.57 -4.22
C THR A 33 7.11 -3.35 -3.05
N ALA A 34 6.24 -3.85 -2.16
CA ALA A 34 6.64 -4.54 -0.93
C ALA A 34 5.73 -5.73 -0.60
N ILE A 35 6.26 -6.71 0.14
CA ILE A 35 5.50 -7.83 0.69
C ILE A 35 5.09 -7.50 2.13
N ALA A 36 3.84 -7.76 2.46
CA ALA A 36 3.37 -7.80 3.83
C ALA A 36 3.07 -9.26 4.21
N LYS A 37 3.72 -9.75 5.27
CA LYS A 37 3.65 -11.16 5.69
C LYS A 37 2.57 -11.41 6.74
N GLY A 38 1.81 -12.47 6.59
CA GLY A 38 0.79 -12.91 7.54
C GLY A 38 -0.43 -11.99 7.63
N VAL A 39 -0.70 -11.21 6.59
CA VAL A 39 -1.83 -10.27 6.49
C VAL A 39 -3.17 -10.95 6.70
N ARG A 40 -3.34 -12.20 6.24
CA ARG A 40 -4.62 -12.95 6.34
C ARG A 40 -4.74 -13.81 7.59
N LYS A 41 -3.74 -13.81 8.49
CA LYS A 41 -3.84 -14.52 9.77
C LYS A 41 -4.87 -13.82 10.68
N THR A 42 -5.60 -14.58 11.49
CA THR A 42 -6.63 -14.04 12.40
C THR A 42 -6.12 -12.94 13.34
N LYS A 43 -4.82 -13.00 13.71
CA LYS A 43 -4.16 -11.99 14.55
C LYS A 43 -3.26 -11.04 13.75
N SER A 44 -3.58 -10.80 12.48
CA SER A 44 -2.83 -9.87 11.62
C SER A 44 -2.86 -8.46 12.19
N LYS A 45 -1.68 -7.84 12.27
CA LYS A 45 -1.51 -6.45 12.69
C LYS A 45 -1.87 -5.43 11.61
N PHE A 46 -2.11 -5.88 10.37
CA PHE A 46 -2.28 -4.97 9.24
C PHE A 46 -3.72 -4.50 9.06
N GLY A 47 -4.73 -5.24 9.52
CA GLY A 47 -6.13 -4.86 9.35
C GLY A 47 -6.45 -4.45 7.90
N SER A 48 -7.13 -3.32 7.72
CA SER A 48 -7.43 -2.72 6.41
C SER A 48 -6.35 -1.76 5.87
N SER A 49 -5.23 -1.57 6.57
CA SER A 49 -4.21 -0.56 6.22
C SER A 49 -3.52 -0.80 4.87
N LEU A 50 -3.63 -2.03 4.36
CA LEU A 50 -3.06 -2.47 3.10
C LEU A 50 -4.10 -2.58 1.98
N GLU A 51 -5.31 -2.08 2.19
CA GLU A 51 -6.32 -1.99 1.15
C GLU A 51 -6.08 -0.76 0.26
N ILE A 52 -6.47 -0.86 -1.01
CA ILE A 52 -6.38 0.24 -1.99
C ILE A 52 -7.06 1.50 -1.43
N LEU A 53 -6.52 2.67 -1.78
CA LEU A 53 -6.99 3.97 -1.28
C LEU A 53 -6.84 4.17 0.23
N THR A 54 -6.02 3.36 0.90
CA THR A 54 -5.68 3.61 2.30
C THR A 54 -4.39 4.41 2.39
N HIS A 55 -4.45 5.53 3.10
CA HIS A 55 -3.33 6.42 3.35
C HIS A 55 -2.78 6.14 4.75
N SER A 56 -1.51 5.78 4.84
CA SER A 56 -0.91 5.27 6.08
C SER A 56 0.54 5.72 6.26
N ASN A 57 0.99 5.70 7.51
CA ASN A 57 2.41 5.61 7.83
C ASN A 57 2.86 4.16 7.68
N PHE A 58 4.02 3.96 7.05
CA PHE A 58 4.63 2.65 6.85
C PHE A 58 5.99 2.58 7.52
N LEU A 59 6.26 1.44 8.15
CA LEU A 59 7.59 1.02 8.57
C LEU A 59 8.03 -0.13 7.68
N ILE A 60 9.06 0.07 6.87
CA ILE A 60 9.46 -0.85 5.80
C ILE A 60 10.90 -1.29 6.00
N TYR A 61 11.13 -2.59 5.91
CA TYR A 61 12.45 -3.16 5.80
C TYR A 61 12.86 -3.22 4.33
N LYS A 62 13.88 -2.44 3.96
CA LYS A 62 14.51 -2.48 2.64
C LYS A 62 15.14 -3.84 2.41
N GLY A 63 14.59 -4.61 1.49
CA GLY A 63 15.08 -5.92 1.10
C GLY A 63 16.11 -5.85 -0.02
N ARG A 64 16.63 -7.01 -0.43
CA ARG A 64 17.55 -7.10 -1.60
C ARG A 64 16.81 -6.98 -2.93
N ASN A 65 15.69 -7.70 -3.04
CA ASN A 65 14.90 -7.77 -4.28
C ASN A 65 13.52 -7.14 -4.11
N ILE A 66 12.92 -7.29 -2.92
CA ILE A 66 11.61 -6.74 -2.60
C ILE A 66 11.60 -6.27 -1.15
N ASP A 67 10.96 -5.14 -0.91
CA ASP A 67 10.83 -4.58 0.42
C ASP A 67 9.79 -5.35 1.23
N ILE A 68 9.85 -5.23 2.56
CA ILE A 68 8.92 -5.91 3.46
C ILE A 68 8.25 -4.87 4.35
N VAL A 69 6.92 -4.79 4.28
CA VAL A 69 6.14 -3.96 5.20
C VAL A 69 6.17 -4.62 6.58
N SER A 70 6.76 -3.92 7.55
CA SER A 70 6.87 -4.38 8.93
C SER A 70 5.71 -3.88 9.78
N GLN A 71 5.34 -2.60 9.67
CA GLN A 71 4.21 -2.02 10.41
C GLN A 71 3.51 -0.96 9.57
N THR A 72 2.27 -0.69 9.94
CA THR A 72 1.36 0.24 9.28
C THR A 72 0.50 0.93 10.32
N GLU A 73 0.23 2.21 10.11
CA GLU A 73 -0.72 2.98 10.91
C GLU A 73 -1.57 3.81 9.95
N ILE A 74 -2.88 3.57 9.94
CA ILE A 74 -3.81 4.27 9.06
C ILE A 74 -3.90 5.72 9.51
N LEU A 75 -3.62 6.63 8.58
CA LEU A 75 -3.88 8.06 8.75
C LEU A 75 -5.29 8.40 8.27
N GLU A 76 -5.67 7.88 7.10
CA GLU A 76 -6.99 8.08 6.50
C GLU A 76 -7.37 6.86 5.65
N SER A 77 -8.63 6.43 5.74
CA SER A 77 -9.14 5.35 4.88
C SER A 77 -10.30 5.85 4.05
N PHE A 78 -10.08 5.94 2.74
CA PHE A 78 -11.12 6.33 1.80
C PHE A 78 -12.04 5.16 1.42
N PHE A 79 -12.00 4.03 2.15
CA PHE A 79 -12.82 2.85 1.90
C PHE A 79 -14.32 3.15 1.94
N SER A 80 -14.76 4.13 2.74
CA SER A 80 -16.16 4.57 2.78
C SER A 80 -16.70 5.01 1.42
N THR A 81 -15.81 5.47 0.53
CA THR A 81 -16.12 5.85 -0.86
C THR A 81 -16.66 4.67 -1.66
N SER A 82 -16.34 3.43 -1.30
CA SER A 82 -16.87 2.22 -1.95
C SER A 82 -18.40 2.12 -1.93
N LYS A 83 -19.07 2.84 -1.02
CA LYS A 83 -20.54 2.91 -0.97
C LYS A 83 -21.16 3.67 -2.14
N GLU A 84 -20.38 4.54 -2.79
CA GLU A 84 -20.79 5.32 -3.94
C GLU A 84 -20.02 4.84 -5.18
N VAL A 85 -20.63 3.93 -5.96
CA VAL A 85 -19.97 3.21 -7.07
C VAL A 85 -19.21 4.14 -8.02
N ILE A 86 -19.82 5.25 -8.43
CA ILE A 86 -19.21 6.21 -9.38
C ILE A 86 -17.96 6.85 -8.75
N LYS A 87 -18.08 7.35 -7.52
CA LYS A 87 -16.99 8.00 -6.81
C LYS A 87 -15.82 7.04 -6.55
N PHE A 88 -16.14 5.80 -6.19
CA PHE A 88 -15.15 4.75 -6.01
C PHE A 88 -14.43 4.41 -7.31
N ALA A 89 -15.15 4.27 -8.42
CA ALA A 89 -14.56 4.00 -9.72
C ALA A 89 -13.58 5.10 -10.15
N PHE A 90 -13.94 6.38 -9.94
CA PHE A 90 -13.04 7.50 -10.19
C PHE A 90 -11.80 7.45 -9.29
N ALA A 91 -11.96 7.23 -7.99
CA ALA A 91 -10.83 7.17 -7.06
C ALA A 91 -9.85 6.04 -7.41
N VAL A 92 -10.37 4.85 -7.73
CA VAL A 92 -9.56 3.70 -8.18
C VAL A 92 -8.86 4.03 -9.51
N ASN A 93 -9.53 4.72 -10.43
CA ASN A 93 -8.93 5.13 -11.69
C ASN A 93 -7.76 6.11 -11.48
N CYS A 94 -7.92 7.12 -10.62
CA CYS A 94 -6.85 8.05 -10.27
C CYS A 94 -5.62 7.30 -9.71
N VAL A 95 -5.84 6.35 -8.82
CA VAL A 95 -4.77 5.52 -8.26
C VAL A 95 -4.08 4.66 -9.34
N GLU A 96 -4.83 4.07 -10.26
CA GLU A 96 -4.25 3.29 -11.36
C GLU A 96 -3.46 4.17 -12.34
N VAL A 97 -3.89 5.41 -12.58
CA VAL A 97 -3.13 6.39 -13.37
C VAL A 97 -1.79 6.68 -12.68
N VAL A 98 -1.78 7.00 -11.39
CA VAL A 98 -0.53 7.20 -10.63
C VAL A 98 0.35 5.95 -10.70
N ASN A 99 -0.23 4.76 -10.53
CA ASN A 99 0.50 3.50 -10.62
C ASN A 99 1.17 3.29 -11.98
N ARG A 100 0.54 3.69 -13.09
CA ARG A 100 1.11 3.54 -14.43
C ARG A 100 2.11 4.62 -14.82
N LEU A 101 1.91 5.85 -14.34
CA LEU A 101 2.71 7.00 -14.79
C LEU A 101 3.94 7.28 -13.92
N THR A 102 4.05 6.67 -12.74
CA THR A 102 5.23 6.82 -11.88
C THR A 102 6.21 5.67 -12.07
N GLU A 103 7.50 5.91 -11.92
CA GLU A 103 8.51 4.84 -11.93
C GLU A 103 8.81 4.32 -10.53
N GLU A 104 9.35 3.10 -10.44
CA GLU A 104 9.73 2.48 -9.18
C GLU A 104 10.94 3.24 -8.59
N ARG A 105 10.80 3.73 -7.35
CA ARG A 105 11.83 4.48 -6.61
C ARG A 105 12.30 5.80 -7.23
N GLU A 106 11.50 6.39 -8.12
CA GLU A 106 11.72 7.78 -8.54
C GLU A 106 11.33 8.73 -7.40
N ILE A 107 12.30 9.48 -6.87
CA ILE A 107 12.05 10.39 -5.75
C ILE A 107 11.15 11.54 -6.23
N ASN A 108 10.13 11.87 -5.43
CA ASN A 108 9.13 12.90 -5.74
C ASN A 108 9.68 14.33 -5.65
#